data_AF-A0A920GVW2-F1
#
_entry.id   AF-A0A920GVW2-F1
#
_cell.length_a   1.000
_cell.length_b   1.000
_cell.length_c   1.000
_cell.angle_alpha   90.00
_cell.angle_beta   90.00
_cell.angle_gamma   90.00
#
_symmetry.space_group_name_H-M   'P 1'
#
loop_
_entity.id
_entity.type
_entity.pdbx_description
1 polymer ?
#
loop_
_entity_poly.entity_id
_entity_poly.type
_entity_poly.pdbx_seq_one_letter_code
_entity_poly.pdbx_strand_id
1 'polypeptide(L)'
;MNDVVVALNLAPTTPDWLSDIGANPMKLGLDLRGGVHFLMQVDTDTAIKNRQDGTLQDLRIRFREEKIRYAQAKVDTDRSILLEFNNPETREKAEELIEDIYNQFNYPLTSDNDLSLKLFLSDLEIEQIESDAIDQNLTTLRNRVNELGVSEPIVQRQGKKRIVVQLPGIQDTAEAKNILGKTATLEFHLEAQMDTPRSEKHLTLSEMDLELQLSSKTQSFLA
;
A
#
# COMPACT_ATOMS: atom_id res chain seq x y z
N MET A 1 21.63 -19.64 25.75
CA MET A 1 20.74 -18.47 25.90
C MET A 1 19.56 -18.68 24.98
N ASN A 2 18.45 -19.21 25.51
CA ASN A 2 17.16 -19.28 24.83
C ASN A 2 16.14 -18.73 25.83
N ASP A 3 15.79 -17.45 25.69
CA ASP A 3 14.68 -16.84 26.42
C ASP A 3 13.37 -17.36 25.83
N VAL A 4 12.71 -18.24 26.58
CA VAL A 4 11.34 -18.66 26.30
C VAL A 4 10.44 -17.70 27.07
N VAL A 5 9.78 -16.79 26.36
CA VAL A 5 8.70 -15.96 26.92
C VAL A 5 7.50 -16.86 27.12
N VAL A 6 7.41 -17.49 28.30
CA VAL A 6 6.24 -18.22 28.75
C VAL A 6 5.21 -17.19 29.22
N ALA A 7 4.03 -17.16 28.58
CA ALA A 7 2.93 -16.31 28.98
C ALA A 7 2.56 -16.55 30.46
N LEU A 8 2.42 -15.47 31.23
CA LEU A 8 2.14 -15.43 32.67
C LEU A 8 0.67 -15.80 33.01
N ASN A 9 0.11 -16.78 32.30
CA ASN A 9 -1.33 -17.07 32.33
C ASN A 9 -1.63 -18.46 32.93
N LEU A 10 -0.59 -19.17 33.38
CA LEU A 10 -0.67 -20.52 33.97
C LEU A 10 -0.09 -20.60 35.38
N ALA A 11 0.22 -19.47 36.02
CA ALA A 11 0.55 -19.48 37.44
C ALA A 11 -0.70 -19.93 38.22
N PRO A 12 -0.62 -20.99 39.06
CA PRO A 12 -1.75 -21.40 39.88
C PRO A 12 -2.10 -20.27 40.85
N THR A 13 -3.21 -19.58 40.63
CA THR A 13 -3.73 -18.51 41.50
C THR A 13 -4.53 -19.06 42.68
N THR A 14 -4.33 -20.33 43.04
CA THR A 14 -5.03 -20.97 44.16
C THR A 14 -4.21 -20.77 45.42
N PRO A 15 -4.69 -20.00 46.42
CA PRO A 15 -4.00 -19.90 47.69
C PRO A 15 -3.95 -21.27 48.37
N ASP A 16 -2.83 -21.59 49.04
CA ASP A 16 -2.61 -22.91 49.67
C ASP A 16 -3.75 -23.30 50.62
N TRP A 17 -4.33 -22.32 51.33
CA TRP A 17 -5.46 -22.52 52.26
C TRP A 17 -6.73 -23.07 51.60
N LEU A 18 -6.92 -22.89 50.29
CA LEU A 18 -8.09 -23.38 49.55
C LEU A 18 -7.86 -24.80 49.02
N SER A 19 -6.62 -25.13 48.66
CA SER A 19 -6.20 -26.47 48.25
C SER A 19 -6.28 -27.48 49.39
N ASP A 20 -5.95 -27.03 50.61
CA ASP A 20 -5.92 -27.87 51.82
C ASP A 20 -7.30 -28.37 52.27
N ILE A 21 -8.40 -27.76 51.81
CA ILE A 21 -9.77 -28.18 52.16
C ILE A 21 -10.44 -29.05 51.08
N GLY A 22 -9.69 -29.49 50.05
CA GLY A 22 -10.21 -30.33 48.97
C GLY A 22 -11.12 -29.59 47.99
N ALA A 23 -11.10 -28.26 47.98
CA ALA A 23 -11.86 -27.46 47.04
C ALA A 23 -11.14 -27.43 45.68
N ASN A 24 -11.85 -27.79 44.62
CA ASN A 24 -11.33 -27.68 43.25
C ASN A 24 -11.32 -26.20 42.82
N PRO A 25 -10.31 -25.76 42.04
CA PRO A 25 -10.29 -24.42 41.47
C PRO A 25 -11.58 -24.15 40.71
N MET A 26 -12.16 -22.97 40.94
CA MET A 26 -13.47 -22.60 40.43
C MET A 26 -13.42 -22.63 38.89
N LYS A 27 -14.30 -23.42 38.25
CA LYS A 27 -14.43 -23.41 36.79
C LYS A 27 -14.97 -22.05 36.38
N LEU A 28 -14.09 -21.18 35.92
CA LEU A 28 -14.45 -19.86 35.40
C LEU A 28 -15.47 -20.06 34.28
N GLY A 29 -16.68 -19.51 34.48
CA GLY A 29 -17.76 -19.57 33.52
C GLY A 29 -17.41 -18.86 32.21
N LEU A 30 -18.22 -19.14 31.18
CA LEU A 30 -18.14 -18.59 29.81
C LEU A 30 -17.94 -17.06 29.75
N ASP A 31 -18.38 -16.31 30.76
CA ASP A 31 -18.32 -14.83 30.84
C ASP A 31 -16.90 -14.26 31.02
N LEU A 32 -15.91 -15.11 31.29
CA LEU A 32 -14.50 -14.73 31.39
C LEU A 32 -13.65 -15.24 30.22
N ARG A 33 -14.26 -15.81 29.17
CA ARG A 33 -13.59 -16.03 27.89
C ARG A 33 -13.41 -14.68 27.21
N GLY A 34 -12.42 -13.92 27.69
CA GLY A 34 -12.08 -12.61 27.15
C GLY A 34 -12.07 -12.60 25.62
N GLY A 35 -12.55 -11.50 25.06
CA GLY A 35 -12.45 -11.21 23.64
C GLY A 35 -11.44 -10.10 23.40
N VAL A 36 -10.94 -9.98 22.18
CA VAL A 36 -10.15 -8.82 21.75
C VAL A 36 -11.01 -7.86 20.96
N HIS A 37 -10.78 -6.58 21.21
CA HIS A 37 -11.39 -5.47 20.49
C HIS A 37 -10.28 -4.70 19.78
N PHE A 38 -10.33 -4.69 18.44
CA PHE A 38 -9.43 -3.90 17.62
C PHE A 38 -10.17 -2.72 17.02
N LEU A 39 -9.56 -1.53 17.15
CA LEU A 39 -9.94 -0.35 16.41
C LEU A 39 -8.90 -0.08 15.34
N MET A 40 -9.31 -0.16 14.08
CA MET A 40 -8.42 -0.01 12.93
C MET A 40 -8.80 1.25 12.16
N GLN A 41 -7.79 2.01 11.73
CA GLN A 41 -7.97 3.15 10.83
C GLN A 41 -7.56 2.73 9.42
N VAL A 42 -8.41 3.05 8.43
CA VAL A 42 -8.10 2.81 7.03
C VAL A 42 -7.23 3.95 6.49
N ASP A 43 -6.20 3.58 5.73
CA ASP A 43 -5.35 4.50 5.00
C ASP A 43 -6.06 4.98 3.72
N THR A 44 -6.84 6.05 3.87
CA THR A 44 -7.54 6.70 2.76
C THR A 44 -6.59 7.41 1.79
N ASP A 45 -5.43 7.84 2.28
CA ASP A 45 -4.51 8.68 1.51
C ASP A 45 -3.79 7.83 0.46
N THR A 46 -3.40 6.60 0.84
CA THR A 46 -2.88 5.61 -0.11
C THR A 46 -3.94 5.22 -1.15
N ALA A 47 -5.22 5.10 -0.76
CA ALA A 47 -6.29 4.79 -1.72
C ALA A 47 -6.47 5.90 -2.77
N ILE A 48 -6.47 7.16 -2.34
CA ILE A 48 -6.52 8.33 -3.23
C ILE A 48 -5.31 8.35 -4.14
N LYS A 49 -4.10 8.18 -3.59
CA LYS A 49 -2.87 8.15 -4.38
C LYS A 49 -2.89 7.05 -5.43
N ASN A 50 -3.29 5.84 -5.08
CA ASN A 50 -3.40 4.72 -6.03
C ASN A 50 -4.41 5.02 -7.15
N ARG A 51 -5.53 5.69 -6.83
CA ARG A 51 -6.49 6.15 -7.86
C ARG A 51 -5.86 7.18 -8.79
N GLN A 52 -5.06 8.10 -8.27
CA GLN A 52 -4.36 9.10 -9.06
C GLN A 52 -3.26 8.50 -9.93
N ASP A 53 -2.49 7.55 -9.40
CA ASP A 53 -1.45 6.84 -10.15
C ASP A 53 -2.08 6.05 -11.31
N GLY A 54 -3.20 5.36 -11.08
CA GLY A 54 -3.95 4.68 -12.13
C GLY A 54 -4.51 5.64 -13.19
N THR A 55 -5.07 6.78 -12.76
CA THR A 55 -5.58 7.79 -13.68
C THR A 55 -4.46 8.45 -14.49
N LEU A 56 -3.31 8.70 -13.87
CA LEU A 56 -2.12 9.21 -14.55
C LEU A 56 -1.62 8.22 -15.62
N GLN A 57 -1.66 6.91 -15.35
CA GLN A 57 -1.33 5.90 -16.37
C GLN A 57 -2.30 5.93 -17.55
N ASP A 58 -3.60 6.04 -17.28
CA ASP A 58 -4.63 6.15 -18.33
C ASP A 58 -4.44 7.43 -19.16
N LEU A 59 -4.22 8.58 -18.51
CA LEU A 59 -3.93 9.85 -19.17
C LEU A 59 -2.71 9.75 -20.09
N ARG A 60 -1.63 9.09 -19.64
CA ARG A 60 -0.43 8.88 -20.48
C ARG A 60 -0.71 8.04 -21.72
N ILE A 61 -1.62 7.07 -21.64
CA ILE A 61 -2.04 6.26 -22.79
C ILE A 61 -2.83 7.13 -23.76
N ARG A 62 -3.85 7.85 -23.27
CA ARG A 62 -4.70 8.72 -24.11
C ARG A 62 -3.93 9.85 -24.78
N PHE A 63 -3.04 10.52 -24.04
CA PHE A 63 -2.17 11.54 -24.62
C PHE A 63 -1.28 11.00 -25.73
N ARG A 64 -0.85 9.73 -25.64
CA ARG A 64 -0.09 9.10 -26.73
C ARG A 64 -0.97 8.84 -27.95
N GLU A 65 -2.19 8.37 -27.75
CA GLU A 65 -3.17 8.12 -28.82
C GLU A 65 -3.53 9.40 -29.58
N GLU A 66 -3.82 10.47 -28.84
CA GLU A 66 -4.16 11.79 -29.37
C GLU A 66 -2.94 12.66 -29.74
N LYS A 67 -1.73 12.07 -29.64
CA LYS A 67 -0.45 12.71 -29.98
C LYS A 67 -0.17 14.02 -29.22
N ILE A 68 -0.69 14.14 -28.01
CA ILE A 68 -0.47 15.24 -27.09
C ILE A 68 0.87 15.03 -26.39
N ARG A 69 1.82 15.93 -26.63
CA ARG A 69 3.16 15.87 -26.01
C ARG A 69 3.18 16.63 -24.69
N TYR A 70 3.52 15.95 -23.61
CA TYR A 70 3.78 16.54 -22.30
C TYR A 70 5.28 16.46 -21.96
N ALA A 71 5.77 17.40 -21.16
CA ALA A 71 7.13 17.42 -20.63
C ALA A 71 7.23 16.53 -19.38
N GLN A 72 6.29 16.69 -18.45
CA GLN A 72 6.25 15.94 -17.20
C GLN A 72 4.81 15.62 -16.80
N ALA A 73 4.61 14.46 -16.18
CA ALA A 73 3.33 14.05 -15.65
C ALA A 73 3.56 13.22 -14.38
N LYS A 74 3.13 13.72 -13.22
CA LYS A 74 3.33 13.09 -11.90
C LYS A 74 2.14 13.30 -10.98
N VAL A 75 1.96 12.40 -10.02
CA VAL A 75 1.14 12.67 -8.84
C VAL A 75 1.97 13.51 -7.88
N ASP A 76 1.44 14.65 -7.46
CA ASP A 76 2.11 15.58 -6.57
C ASP A 76 1.68 15.40 -5.10
N THR A 77 2.38 16.05 -4.18
CA THR A 77 2.17 15.87 -2.73
C THR A 77 0.86 16.47 -2.21
N ASP A 78 0.26 17.40 -2.96
CA ASP A 78 -0.99 18.09 -2.63
C ASP A 78 -2.25 17.33 -3.07
N ARG A 79 -2.12 16.03 -3.39
CA ARG A 79 -3.20 15.20 -3.96
C ARG A 79 -3.71 15.77 -5.29
N SER A 80 -2.80 16.29 -6.12
CA SER A 80 -3.08 16.62 -7.50
C SER A 80 -2.31 15.73 -8.47
N ILE A 81 -2.80 15.65 -9.71
CA ILE A 81 -1.99 15.20 -10.83
C ILE A 81 -1.45 16.46 -11.51
N LEU A 82 -0.13 16.62 -11.51
CA LEU A 82 0.56 17.71 -12.22
C LEU A 82 0.95 17.25 -13.61
N LEU A 83 0.52 18.01 -14.61
CA LEU A 83 0.91 17.90 -16.01
C LEU A 83 1.65 19.16 -16.43
N GLU A 84 2.81 19.00 -17.05
CA GLU A 84 3.60 20.09 -17.62
C GLU A 84 3.76 19.86 -19.12
N PHE A 85 3.66 20.93 -19.91
CA PHE A 85 3.65 20.89 -21.36
C PHE A 85 4.78 21.72 -21.96
N ASN A 86 5.14 21.43 -23.21
CA ASN A 86 6.21 22.14 -23.91
C ASN A 86 5.70 23.40 -24.65
N ASN A 87 4.41 23.47 -24.92
CA ASN A 87 3.78 24.58 -25.63
C ASN A 87 2.31 24.73 -25.18
N PRO A 88 1.73 25.93 -25.34
CA PRO A 88 0.35 26.20 -24.90
C PRO A 88 -0.70 25.43 -25.71
N GLU A 89 -0.47 25.21 -27.01
CA GLU A 89 -1.43 24.48 -27.87
C GLU A 89 -1.66 23.03 -27.41
N THR A 90 -0.61 22.34 -26.97
CA THR A 90 -0.74 20.97 -26.43
C THR A 90 -1.39 20.95 -25.06
N ARG A 91 -1.16 21.98 -24.24
CA ARG A 91 -1.83 22.14 -22.95
C ARG A 91 -3.34 22.35 -23.13
N GLU A 92 -3.75 23.21 -24.05
CA GLU A 92 -5.16 23.47 -24.36
C GLU A 92 -5.86 22.22 -24.89
N LYS A 93 -5.23 21.49 -25.82
CA LYS A 93 -5.76 20.18 -26.29
C LYS A 93 -5.88 19.14 -25.18
N ALA A 94 -4.94 19.13 -24.23
CA ALA A 94 -5.00 18.23 -23.09
C ALA A 94 -6.16 18.60 -22.16
N GLU A 95 -6.34 19.89 -21.89
CA GLU A 95 -7.43 20.42 -21.07
C GLU A 95 -8.80 20.03 -21.64
N GLU A 96 -9.02 20.26 -22.94
CA GLU A 96 -10.25 19.88 -23.64
C GLU A 96 -10.53 18.37 -23.56
N LEU A 97 -9.50 17.54 -23.80
CA LEU A 97 -9.61 16.09 -23.71
C LEU A 97 -9.93 15.62 -22.28
N ILE A 98 -9.31 16.25 -21.28
CA ILE A 98 -9.52 15.90 -19.88
C ILE A 98 -10.96 16.24 -19.48
N GLU A 99 -11.43 17.44 -19.84
CA GLU A 99 -12.79 17.93 -19.58
C GLU A 99 -13.87 17.00 -20.16
N ASP A 100 -13.66 16.50 -21.38
CA ASP A 100 -14.62 15.62 -22.05
C ASP A 100 -14.71 14.22 -21.40
N ILE A 101 -13.56 13.66 -20.99
CA ILE A 101 -13.48 12.25 -20.58
C ILE A 101 -13.62 12.08 -19.07
N TYR A 102 -13.10 13.01 -18.27
CA TYR A 102 -12.93 12.81 -16.82
C TYR A 102 -13.77 13.80 -16.01
N ASN A 103 -15.01 13.44 -15.72
CA ASN A 103 -15.92 14.22 -14.86
C ASN A 103 -15.55 14.22 -13.36
N GLN A 104 -14.58 13.40 -12.95
CA GLN A 104 -14.20 13.18 -11.56
C GLN A 104 -13.32 14.30 -10.97
N PHE A 105 -12.83 15.21 -11.81
CA PHE A 105 -11.98 16.34 -11.41
C PHE A 105 -12.77 17.63 -11.19
N ASN A 106 -12.18 18.56 -10.46
CA ASN A 106 -12.70 19.92 -10.32
C ASN A 106 -12.37 20.75 -11.57
N TYR A 107 -13.39 21.43 -12.10
CA TYR A 107 -13.27 22.34 -13.23
C TYR A 107 -13.62 23.79 -12.83
N PRO A 108 -12.97 24.81 -13.43
CA PRO A 108 -11.86 24.68 -14.37
C PRO A 108 -10.59 24.11 -13.71
N LEU A 109 -9.73 23.49 -14.50
CA LEU A 109 -8.47 22.93 -13.99
C LEU A 109 -7.59 24.06 -13.42
N THR A 110 -6.85 23.75 -12.35
CA THR A 110 -5.93 24.74 -11.76
C THR A 110 -4.64 24.77 -12.58
N SER A 111 -4.03 25.95 -12.74
CA SER A 111 -2.75 26.12 -13.43
C SER A 111 -1.82 26.99 -12.60
N ASP A 112 -0.56 26.58 -12.43
CA ASP A 112 0.46 27.44 -11.80
C ASP A 112 1.06 28.41 -12.81
N ASN A 113 1.11 28.02 -14.10
CA ASN A 113 1.61 28.82 -15.21
C ASN A 113 0.92 28.40 -16.52
N ASP A 114 1.20 29.11 -17.63
CA ASP A 114 0.56 28.88 -18.93
C ASP A 114 0.78 27.47 -19.53
N LEU A 115 1.78 26.75 -19.02
CA LEU A 115 2.23 25.44 -19.49
C LEU A 115 1.99 24.31 -18.48
N SER A 116 1.24 24.56 -17.40
CA SER A 116 0.95 23.55 -16.39
C SER A 116 -0.55 23.40 -16.12
N LEU A 117 -0.97 22.17 -15.86
CA LEU A 117 -2.30 21.83 -15.40
C LEU A 117 -2.20 20.97 -14.15
N LYS A 118 -3.01 21.28 -13.16
CA LYS A 118 -3.20 20.54 -11.93
C LYS A 118 -4.63 20.04 -11.86
N LEU A 119 -4.76 18.73 -11.80
CA LEU A 119 -6.04 18.04 -11.70
C LEU A 119 -6.26 17.66 -10.24
N PHE A 120 -7.28 18.24 -9.63
CA PHE A 120 -7.75 17.89 -8.29
C PHE A 120 -9.02 17.06 -8.41
N LEU A 121 -9.08 15.94 -7.68
CA LEU A 121 -10.31 15.17 -7.57
C LEU A 121 -11.38 16.03 -6.89
N SER A 122 -12.63 15.87 -7.34
CA SER A 122 -13.77 16.50 -6.69
C SER A 122 -13.98 15.94 -5.28
N ASP A 123 -14.58 16.74 -4.40
CA ASP A 123 -14.87 16.31 -3.03
C ASP A 123 -15.78 15.06 -3.02
N LEU A 124 -16.69 14.96 -3.98
CA LEU A 124 -17.57 13.81 -4.16
C LEU A 124 -16.77 12.54 -4.51
N GLU A 125 -15.83 12.63 -5.44
CA GLU A 125 -14.99 11.50 -5.81
C GLU A 125 -14.06 11.09 -4.64
N ILE A 126 -13.53 12.06 -3.89
CA ILE A 126 -12.74 11.77 -2.69
C ILE A 126 -13.58 10.99 -1.67
N GLU A 127 -14.80 11.44 -1.34
CA GLU A 127 -15.68 10.73 -0.42
C GLU A 127 -16.03 9.32 -0.91
N GLN A 128 -16.22 9.15 -2.23
CA GLN A 128 -16.48 7.85 -2.83
C GLN A 128 -15.28 6.90 -2.66
N ILE A 129 -14.06 7.36 -2.99
CA ILE A 129 -12.84 6.58 -2.80
C ILE A 129 -12.63 6.20 -1.33
N GLU A 130 -12.90 7.13 -0.41
CA GLU A 130 -12.81 6.84 1.03
C GLU A 130 -13.81 5.76 1.46
N SER A 131 -15.04 5.79 0.93
CA SER A 131 -16.03 4.74 1.23
C SER A 131 -15.64 3.40 0.63
N ASP A 132 -15.24 3.37 -0.64
CA ASP A 132 -14.81 2.15 -1.33
C ASP A 132 -13.62 1.50 -0.60
N ALA A 133 -12.66 2.31 -0.15
CA ALA A 133 -11.52 1.83 0.62
C ALA A 133 -11.93 1.18 1.96
N ILE A 134 -12.95 1.72 2.62
CA ILE A 134 -13.48 1.13 3.86
C ILE A 134 -14.19 -0.19 3.57
N ASP A 135 -15.05 -0.22 2.55
CA ASP A 135 -15.85 -1.40 2.22
C ASP A 135 -14.97 -2.57 1.73
N GLN A 136 -13.91 -2.26 0.97
CA GLN A 136 -12.90 -3.22 0.58
C GLN A 136 -12.13 -3.79 1.78
N ASN A 137 -11.71 -2.93 2.71
CA ASN A 137 -11.03 -3.37 3.92
C ASN A 137 -11.94 -4.16 4.87
N LEU A 138 -13.21 -3.77 4.96
CA LEU A 138 -14.23 -4.49 5.73
C LEU A 138 -14.40 -5.91 5.21
N THR A 139 -14.48 -6.08 3.89
CA THR A 139 -14.57 -7.39 3.23
C THR A 139 -13.30 -8.21 3.46
N THR A 140 -12.13 -7.59 3.32
CA THR A 140 -10.83 -8.24 3.56
C THR A 140 -10.69 -8.71 5.01
N LEU A 141 -11.08 -7.88 5.98
CA LEU A 141 -11.03 -8.22 7.40
C LEU A 141 -12.00 -9.35 7.74
N ARG A 142 -13.22 -9.36 7.18
CA ARG A 142 -14.16 -10.47 7.37
C ARG A 142 -13.56 -11.80 6.93
N ASN A 143 -12.92 -11.83 5.76
CA ASN A 143 -12.27 -13.05 5.25
C ASN A 143 -11.15 -13.53 6.17
N ARG A 144 -10.29 -12.62 6.62
CA ARG A 144 -9.20 -12.94 7.56
C ARG A 144 -9.68 -13.43 8.91
N VAL A 145 -10.79 -12.88 9.40
CA VAL A 145 -11.33 -13.34 10.68
C VAL A 145 -11.92 -14.74 10.56
N ASN A 146 -12.50 -15.11 9.41
CA ASN A 146 -12.94 -16.48 9.16
C ASN A 146 -11.75 -17.47 9.19
N GLU A 147 -10.55 -17.03 8.77
CA GLU A 147 -9.32 -17.84 8.82
C GLU A 147 -8.84 -18.10 10.27
N LEU A 148 -9.19 -17.23 11.22
CA LEU A 148 -8.83 -17.38 12.64
C LEU A 148 -9.68 -18.44 13.37
N GLY A 149 -10.69 -19.03 12.72
CA GLY A 149 -11.52 -20.08 13.31
C GLY A 149 -12.45 -19.62 14.44
N VAL A 150 -12.76 -18.32 14.50
CA VAL A 150 -13.63 -17.73 15.52
C VAL A 150 -15.10 -17.93 15.15
N SER A 151 -15.94 -18.35 16.10
CA SER A 151 -17.31 -18.77 15.80
C SER A 151 -18.27 -17.62 15.50
N GLU A 152 -18.06 -16.42 16.04
CA GLU A 152 -18.97 -15.27 15.88
C GLU A 152 -18.24 -13.92 15.89
N PRO A 153 -17.46 -13.61 14.84
CA PRO A 153 -16.76 -12.33 14.78
C PRO A 153 -17.68 -11.17 14.41
N ILE A 154 -17.41 -10.01 15.00
CA ILE A 154 -18.11 -8.77 14.65
C ILE A 154 -17.12 -7.85 13.93
N VAL A 155 -17.38 -7.57 12.65
CA VAL A 155 -16.59 -6.62 11.85
C VAL A 155 -17.54 -5.55 11.32
N GLN A 156 -17.38 -4.31 11.79
CA GLN A 156 -18.30 -3.21 11.51
C GLN A 156 -17.54 -1.91 11.25
N ARG A 157 -18.11 -1.06 10.39
CA ARG A 157 -17.63 0.30 10.16
C ARG A 157 -17.95 1.17 11.39
N GLN A 158 -16.97 1.94 11.85
CA GLN A 158 -17.13 2.94 12.90
C GLN A 158 -16.81 4.33 12.35
N GLY A 159 -17.86 5.12 12.09
CA GLY A 159 -17.71 6.44 11.46
C GLY A 159 -17.17 6.36 10.02
N LYS A 160 -16.54 7.44 9.55
CA LYS A 160 -16.09 7.52 8.14
C LYS A 160 -14.85 6.69 7.84
N LYS A 161 -13.86 6.65 8.76
CA LYS A 161 -12.48 6.14 8.48
C LYS A 161 -12.02 4.95 9.32
N ARG A 162 -12.87 4.41 10.21
CA ARG A 162 -12.46 3.36 11.15
C ARG A 162 -13.31 2.10 11.03
N ILE A 163 -12.71 0.99 11.43
CA ILE A 163 -13.35 -0.33 11.48
C ILE A 163 -13.12 -0.90 12.88
N VAL A 164 -14.20 -1.42 13.46
CA VAL A 164 -14.18 -2.14 14.74
C VAL A 164 -14.25 -3.63 14.44
N VAL A 165 -13.33 -4.37 15.06
CA VAL A 165 -13.26 -5.83 15.00
C VAL A 165 -13.36 -6.38 16.42
N GLN A 166 -14.28 -7.31 16.65
CA GLN A 166 -14.42 -8.02 17.92
C GLN A 166 -14.30 -9.52 17.68
N LEU A 167 -13.36 -10.16 18.38
CA LEU A 167 -13.12 -11.60 18.28
C LEU A 167 -13.37 -12.23 19.66
N PRO A 168 -14.53 -12.86 19.88
CA PRO A 168 -14.81 -13.57 21.12
C PRO A 168 -14.04 -14.89 21.20
N GLY A 169 -13.44 -15.21 22.35
CA GLY A 169 -12.84 -16.52 22.59
C GLY A 169 -11.51 -16.80 21.88
N ILE A 170 -10.84 -15.77 21.34
CA ILE A 170 -9.48 -15.92 20.83
C ILE A 170 -8.48 -16.11 21.98
N GLN A 171 -7.59 -17.09 21.86
CA GLN A 171 -6.59 -17.40 22.90
C GLN A 171 -5.27 -16.65 22.66
N ASP A 172 -4.85 -16.51 21.40
CA ASP A 172 -3.65 -15.78 21.01
C ASP A 172 -4.01 -14.44 20.34
N THR A 173 -3.83 -13.36 21.09
CA THR A 173 -4.11 -11.99 20.63
C THR A 173 -3.02 -11.46 19.68
N ALA A 174 -1.79 -11.97 19.79
CA ALA A 174 -0.67 -11.58 18.96
C ALA A 174 -0.79 -12.17 17.55
N GLU A 175 -1.22 -13.43 17.46
CA GLU A 175 -1.54 -14.07 16.19
C GLU A 175 -2.69 -13.35 15.47
N ALA A 176 -3.77 -13.04 16.19
CA ALA A 176 -4.89 -12.27 15.64
C ALA A 176 -4.46 -10.88 15.14
N LYS A 177 -3.63 -10.16 15.92
CA LYS A 177 -3.07 -8.87 15.48
C LYS A 177 -2.22 -9.02 14.22
N ASN A 178 -1.45 -10.09 14.11
CA ASN A 178 -0.57 -10.35 12.97
C ASN A 178 -1.37 -10.61 11.69
N ILE A 179 -2.40 -11.46 11.76
CA ILE A 179 -3.26 -11.81 10.62
C ILE A 179 -4.11 -10.60 10.18
N LEU A 180 -4.66 -9.84 11.13
CA LEU A 180 -5.49 -8.67 10.80
C LEU A 180 -4.67 -7.45 10.36
N GLY A 181 -3.47 -7.25 10.91
CA GLY A 181 -2.66 -6.05 10.67
C GLY A 181 -1.75 -6.10 9.43
N LYS A 182 -1.51 -7.27 8.84
CA LYS A 182 -0.63 -7.39 7.66
C LYS A 182 -1.33 -6.89 6.39
N THR A 183 -0.80 -5.91 5.67
CA THR A 183 -1.29 -5.61 4.31
C THR A 183 -0.75 -6.68 3.35
N ALA A 184 -1.64 -7.35 2.61
CA ALA A 184 -1.23 -8.30 1.57
C ALA A 184 -1.22 -7.56 0.23
N THR A 185 -0.05 -7.15 -0.24
CA THR A 185 0.12 -6.60 -1.59
C THR A 185 0.50 -7.73 -2.54
N LEU A 186 -0.32 -7.97 -3.58
CA LEU A 186 -0.04 -8.98 -4.60
C LEU A 186 0.57 -8.29 -5.83
N GLU A 187 1.86 -8.51 -6.07
CA GLU A 187 2.57 -7.98 -7.24
C GLU A 187 2.80 -9.10 -8.26
N PHE A 188 2.25 -8.95 -9.46
CA PHE A 188 2.51 -9.87 -10.56
C PHE A 188 3.76 -9.42 -11.31
N HIS A 189 4.80 -10.24 -11.25
CA HIS A 189 6.00 -10.07 -12.05
C HIS A 189 5.95 -11.04 -13.23
N LEU A 190 6.11 -10.53 -14.45
CA LEU A 190 6.27 -11.38 -15.63
C LEU A 190 7.66 -12.00 -15.60
N GLU A 191 7.73 -13.32 -15.60
CA GLU A 191 8.98 -14.07 -15.63
C GLU A 191 9.65 -13.88 -17.00
N ALA A 192 10.89 -13.40 -17.01
CA ALA A 192 11.66 -13.24 -18.24
C ALA A 192 12.06 -14.61 -18.77
N GLN A 193 11.56 -14.97 -19.95
CA GLN A 193 12.00 -16.17 -20.66
C GLN A 193 13.45 -16.00 -21.12
N MET A 194 14.24 -17.08 -21.04
CA MET A 194 15.68 -17.13 -21.33
C MET A 194 16.04 -16.67 -22.76
N ASP A 195 15.08 -16.63 -23.68
CA ASP A 195 15.23 -16.20 -25.08
C ASP A 195 14.89 -14.71 -25.33
N THR A 196 14.77 -13.89 -24.28
CA THR A 196 14.60 -12.44 -24.46
C THR A 196 15.90 -11.85 -25.02
N PRO A 197 15.94 -11.29 -26.25
CA PRO A 197 17.16 -10.74 -26.81
C PRO A 197 17.65 -9.59 -25.93
N ARG A 198 18.85 -9.78 -25.37
CA ARG A 198 19.54 -8.83 -24.52
C ARG A 198 19.85 -7.61 -25.39
N SER A 199 19.00 -6.59 -25.33
CA SER A 199 19.27 -5.30 -25.99
C SER A 199 20.64 -4.80 -25.51
N GLU A 200 21.63 -4.86 -26.41
CA GLU A 200 22.99 -4.37 -26.20
C GLU A 200 22.91 -2.89 -25.84
N LYS A 201 23.13 -2.58 -24.56
CA LYS A 201 23.56 -1.25 -24.15
C LYS A 201 24.96 -1.07 -24.69
N HIS A 202 25.06 -0.40 -25.82
CA HIS A 202 26.29 0.06 -26.43
C HIS A 202 27.01 1.01 -25.44
N LEU A 203 27.96 0.47 -24.68
CA LEU A 203 28.85 1.22 -23.80
C LEU A 203 29.85 2.00 -24.67
N THR A 204 29.90 3.31 -24.47
CA THR A 204 30.81 4.24 -25.14
C THR A 204 32.26 3.96 -24.76
N LEU A 205 33.13 3.94 -25.78
CA LEU A 205 34.58 3.74 -25.73
C LEU A 205 35.30 4.69 -24.74
N SER A 206 35.45 4.28 -23.48
CA SER A 206 36.25 5.03 -22.49
C SER A 206 37.12 4.16 -21.59
N GLU A 207 36.96 2.83 -21.59
CA GLU A 207 37.69 1.96 -20.66
C GLU A 207 38.73 1.05 -21.33
N MET A 208 38.85 1.08 -22.66
CA MET A 208 39.87 0.30 -23.39
C MET A 208 41.30 0.88 -23.34
N ASP A 209 41.46 2.15 -22.94
CA ASP A 209 42.79 2.78 -22.86
C ASP A 209 43.52 2.54 -21.52
N LEU A 210 42.83 2.07 -20.47
CA LEU A 210 43.48 1.85 -19.16
C LEU A 210 44.24 0.52 -19.06
N GLU A 211 43.79 -0.55 -19.72
CA GLU A 211 44.51 -1.84 -19.69
C GLU A 211 45.78 -1.83 -20.56
N LEU A 212 45.81 -1.04 -21.64
CA LEU A 212 47.00 -0.90 -22.49
C LEU A 212 48.12 -0.06 -21.83
N GLN A 213 47.81 0.79 -20.86
CA GLN A 213 48.82 1.53 -20.09
C GLN A 213 49.39 0.78 -18.88
N LEU A 214 48.67 -0.23 -18.36
CA LEU A 214 49.16 -1.06 -17.25
C LEU A 214 50.12 -2.17 -17.70
N SER A 215 50.00 -2.64 -18.95
CA SER A 215 50.92 -3.64 -19.53
C SER A 215 52.28 -3.07 -19.98
N SER A 216 52.40 -1.77 -20.27
CA SER A 216 53.68 -1.17 -20.71
C SER A 216 54.58 -0.75 -19.53
N LYS A 217 54.02 -0.51 -18.35
CA LYS A 217 54.76 -0.12 -17.14
C LYS A 217 55.39 -1.28 -16.37
N THR A 218 55.01 -2.53 -16.66
CA THR A 218 55.56 -3.72 -15.97
C THR A 218 56.75 -4.36 -16.70
N GLN A 219 57.07 -3.94 -17.93
CA GLN A 219 58.29 -4.38 -18.64
C GLN A 219 59.52 -3.47 -18.45
N SER A 220 59.41 -2.32 -17.79
CA SER A 220 60.56 -1.41 -17.55
C SER A 220 61.23 -1.56 -16.17
N PHE A 221 60.95 -2.63 -15.43
CA PHE A 221 61.56 -2.87 -14.11
C PHE A 221 62.33 -4.19 -13.99
N LEU A 222 62.67 -4.82 -15.13
CA LEU A 222 63.71 -5.84 -15.21
C LEU A 222 64.91 -5.28 -15.99
N ALA A 223 65.72 -4.51 -15.27
CA ALA A 223 67.14 -4.29 -15.53
C ALA A 223 67.89 -4.52 -14.20
#